data_AF-A0A928L140-F1
#
_entry.id   AF-A0A928L140-F1
#
_cell.length_a   1.000
_cell.length_b   1.000
_cell.length_c   1.000
_cell.angle_alpha   90.00
_cell.angle_beta   90.00
_cell.angle_gamma   90.00
#
_symmetry.space_group_name_H-M   'P 1'
#
loop_
_entity.id
_entity.type
_entity.pdbx_description
1 polymer ?
#
loop_
_entity_poly.entity_id
_entity_poly.type
_entity_poly.pdbx_seq_one_letter_code
_entity_poly.pdbx_strand_id
1 'polypeptide(L)'
;MEADSLSEKYDGIKTQKFGVEIECTGLMRSSAAKAISKVLGSKPEHVGGSYDKYTIRDSKDRKWSVVYDSSIRCVNRSGVISSRDYAVEIVTPVLEYEDIELLQEVVRAVRKAGGVTGAEYMSGIHIHIDGSPYTAQSLRNLVNIFASKENFLFDVLQVSPMRETYCQKVDRDFLEKLNKQKPKNLEEIKKLWYKGNTDEVYRHYSNTRYRALNLHSFFSDGHWEMRACNSSLHAGVIRSYVVLALAISNAALTRKFCSPNISESDNLRYSCRVWLINLGLNGEEFKNCRKHLISHLDGCISWRHPEDAIKQRERLKQERNAQHEQMSEPTSEFEEQVEVVPTQEEQAENEQEFEEQQNIGFTMSM
;
A
#
# COMPACT_ATOMS: atom_id res chain seq x y z
N MET A 1 -2.24 4.99 -31.41
CA MET A 1 -0.77 4.78 -31.29
C MET A 1 -0.14 5.47 -30.08
N GLU A 2 -0.82 6.35 -29.33
CA GLU A 2 -0.25 6.94 -28.10
C GLU A 2 -0.49 6.12 -26.82
N ALA A 3 -1.48 5.21 -26.80
CA ALA A 3 -1.80 4.37 -25.64
C ALA A 3 -0.70 3.33 -25.30
N ASP A 4 0.01 2.79 -26.30
CA ASP A 4 1.09 1.80 -26.10
C ASP A 4 2.36 2.40 -25.49
N SER A 5 2.65 3.70 -25.69
CA SER A 5 3.87 4.30 -25.15
C SER A 5 3.82 4.58 -23.64
N LEU A 6 2.62 4.55 -23.05
CA LEU A 6 2.40 4.73 -21.62
C LEU A 6 2.42 3.40 -20.88
N SER A 7 2.01 2.27 -21.49
CA SER A 7 2.09 0.95 -20.85
C SER A 7 3.54 0.51 -20.62
N GLU A 8 4.43 0.72 -21.60
CA GLU A 8 5.86 0.36 -21.49
C GLU A 8 6.58 1.06 -20.32
N LYS A 9 6.12 2.23 -19.89
CA LYS A 9 6.72 2.99 -18.75
C LYS A 9 6.44 2.37 -17.38
N TYR A 10 5.45 1.48 -17.28
CA TYR A 10 4.99 0.94 -16.00
C TYR A 10 5.17 -0.57 -15.85
N ASP A 11 5.65 -1.26 -16.90
CA ASP A 11 6.01 -2.67 -16.84
C ASP A 11 7.12 -2.96 -15.81
N GLY A 12 7.99 -1.96 -15.56
CA GLY A 12 9.05 -2.04 -14.56
C GLY A 12 8.56 -2.32 -13.14
N ILE A 13 7.29 -2.04 -12.81
CA ILE A 13 6.67 -2.37 -11.50
C ILE A 13 6.80 -3.87 -11.19
N LYS A 14 6.71 -4.73 -12.21
CA LYS A 14 6.72 -6.20 -12.04
C LYS A 14 8.13 -6.79 -12.04
N THR A 15 9.15 -5.99 -12.37
CA THR A 15 10.53 -6.47 -12.52
C THR A 15 11.37 -6.35 -11.25
N GLN A 16 10.92 -5.55 -10.28
CA GLN A 16 11.65 -5.34 -9.03
C GLN A 16 11.40 -6.46 -8.04
N LYS A 17 12.47 -6.86 -7.36
CA LYS A 17 12.40 -7.79 -6.23
C LYS A 17 12.05 -7.05 -4.95
N PHE A 18 11.31 -7.74 -4.08
CA PHE A 18 10.88 -7.18 -2.80
C PHE A 18 10.95 -8.20 -1.66
N GLY A 19 10.91 -7.70 -0.43
CA GLY A 19 10.73 -8.50 0.78
C GLY A 19 9.72 -7.82 1.69
N VAL A 20 9.07 -8.58 2.57
CA VAL A 20 8.08 -8.06 3.51
C VAL A 20 8.34 -8.60 4.91
N GLU A 21 8.28 -7.72 5.90
CA GLU A 21 8.20 -8.05 7.31
C GLU A 21 6.78 -7.72 7.79
N ILE A 22 6.10 -8.68 8.43
CA ILE A 22 4.73 -8.53 8.92
C ILE A 22 4.70 -8.90 10.40
N GLU A 23 4.46 -7.89 11.23
CA GLU A 23 4.40 -8.04 12.67
C GLU A 23 2.95 -8.33 13.12
N CYS A 24 2.78 -9.26 14.05
CA CYS A 24 1.49 -9.59 14.64
C CYS A 24 1.62 -10.23 16.03
N THR A 25 0.46 -10.38 16.67
CA THR A 25 0.29 -10.98 18.00
C THR A 25 -0.98 -11.85 17.97
N GLY A 26 -1.50 -12.30 19.12
CA GLY A 26 -2.73 -13.10 19.18
C GLY A 26 -2.54 -14.61 18.96
N LEU A 27 -1.40 -15.01 18.39
CA LEU A 27 -0.98 -16.41 18.26
C LEU A 27 0.49 -16.59 18.62
N MET A 28 0.88 -17.80 19.03
CA MET A 28 2.28 -18.12 19.28
C MET A 28 3.07 -18.21 17.96
N ARG A 29 4.36 -17.87 17.98
CA ARG A 29 5.29 -18.02 16.83
C ARG A 29 5.28 -19.43 16.24
N SER A 30 5.24 -20.46 17.07
CA SER A 30 5.11 -21.87 16.62
C SER A 30 3.79 -22.13 15.88
N SER A 31 2.69 -21.53 16.32
CA SER A 31 1.38 -21.60 15.66
C SER A 31 1.37 -20.85 14.33
N ALA A 32 2.01 -19.67 14.26
CA ALA A 32 2.21 -18.95 13.01
C ALA A 32 3.04 -19.76 12.01
N ALA A 33 4.18 -20.30 12.44
CA ALA A 33 5.03 -21.18 11.62
C ALA A 33 4.27 -22.41 11.11
N LYS A 34 3.44 -23.03 11.97
CA LYS A 34 2.55 -24.14 11.58
C LYS A 34 1.48 -23.71 10.57
N ALA A 35 0.90 -22.51 10.70
CA ALA A 35 -0.07 -22.00 9.73
C ALA A 35 0.58 -21.79 8.35
N ILE A 36 1.76 -21.17 8.33
CA ILE A 36 2.56 -20.93 7.12
C ILE A 36 2.96 -22.26 6.46
N SER A 37 3.38 -23.25 7.25
CA SER A 37 3.77 -24.58 6.74
C SER A 37 2.69 -25.29 5.92
N LYS A 38 1.41 -25.04 6.23
CA LYS A 38 0.28 -25.61 5.47
C LYS A 38 0.14 -25.00 4.08
N VAL A 39 0.52 -23.73 3.92
CA VAL A 39 0.53 -23.03 2.62
C VAL A 39 1.76 -23.46 1.82
N LEU A 40 2.93 -23.45 2.46
CA LEU A 40 4.20 -23.71 1.77
C LEU A 40 4.49 -25.19 1.50
N GLY A 41 3.75 -26.11 2.13
CA GLY A 41 3.90 -27.56 1.93
C GLY A 41 5.10 -28.21 2.64
N SER A 42 5.90 -27.43 3.37
CA SER A 42 7.10 -27.90 4.09
C SER A 42 6.94 -27.77 5.60
N LYS A 43 7.50 -28.71 6.37
CA LYS A 43 7.47 -28.65 7.84
C LYS A 43 8.29 -27.46 8.38
N PRO A 44 7.84 -26.81 9.48
CA PRO A 44 8.62 -25.78 10.12
C PRO A 44 9.80 -26.39 10.89
N GLU A 45 10.98 -25.79 10.75
CA GLU A 45 12.18 -26.11 11.52
C GLU A 45 12.41 -25.03 12.59
N HIS A 46 12.56 -25.44 13.85
CA HIS A 46 12.90 -24.53 14.94
C HIS A 46 14.42 -24.39 15.05
N VAL A 47 14.93 -23.23 14.65
CA VAL A 47 16.36 -22.90 14.62
C VAL A 47 16.83 -22.27 15.93
N GLY A 48 15.93 -21.62 16.68
CA GLY A 48 16.25 -20.98 17.96
C GLY A 48 17.07 -19.69 17.81
N GLY A 49 18.04 -19.47 18.71
CA GLY A 49 18.87 -18.26 18.76
C GLY A 49 18.21 -17.07 19.48
N SER A 50 18.81 -15.88 19.39
CA SER A 50 18.32 -14.66 20.06
C SER A 50 16.89 -14.28 19.64
N TYR A 51 16.55 -14.54 18.37
CA TYR A 51 15.24 -14.32 17.77
C TYR A 51 14.28 -15.51 17.91
N ASP A 52 14.73 -16.61 18.53
CA ASP A 52 13.97 -17.85 18.71
C ASP A 52 13.22 -18.27 17.43
N LYS A 53 14.01 -18.39 16.35
CA LYS A 53 13.57 -18.39 14.96
C LYS A 53 12.97 -19.73 14.53
N TYR A 54 11.91 -19.67 13.74
CA TYR A 54 11.41 -20.76 12.91
C TYR A 54 11.70 -20.48 11.44
N THR A 55 11.96 -21.53 10.66
CA THR A 55 12.08 -21.44 9.21
C THR A 55 11.18 -22.43 8.49
N ILE A 56 10.62 -22.02 7.35
CA ILE A 56 9.77 -22.83 6.49
C ILE A 56 10.24 -22.60 5.05
N ARG A 57 10.46 -23.69 4.30
CA ARG A 57 10.87 -23.62 2.89
C ARG A 57 9.65 -23.60 1.97
N ASP A 58 9.65 -22.73 0.98
CA ASP A 58 8.66 -22.77 -0.11
C ASP A 58 9.07 -23.76 -1.22
N SER A 59 8.25 -23.87 -2.26
CA SER A 59 8.49 -24.76 -3.40
C SER A 59 9.74 -24.42 -4.23
N LYS A 60 10.30 -23.21 -4.06
CA LYS A 60 11.56 -22.74 -4.68
C LYS A 60 12.75 -22.91 -3.74
N ASP A 61 12.61 -23.66 -2.64
CA ASP A 61 13.59 -23.84 -1.56
C ASP A 61 14.00 -22.55 -0.82
N ARG A 62 13.22 -21.47 -0.98
CA ARG A 62 13.49 -20.20 -0.28
C ARG A 62 12.98 -20.27 1.15
N LYS A 63 13.72 -19.67 2.09
CA LYS A 63 13.39 -19.71 3.52
C LYS A 63 12.53 -18.53 3.94
N TRP A 64 11.30 -18.81 4.31
CA TRP A 64 10.45 -17.93 5.12
C TRP A 64 10.83 -18.07 6.58
N SER A 65 10.87 -16.96 7.31
CA SER A 65 11.22 -16.95 8.74
C SER A 65 10.06 -16.44 9.58
N VAL A 66 9.92 -17.01 10.78
CA VAL A 66 9.07 -16.45 11.84
C VAL A 66 9.95 -16.21 13.05
N VAL A 67 10.07 -14.95 13.48
CA VAL A 67 11.05 -14.50 14.47
C VAL A 67 10.39 -13.71 15.59
N TYR A 68 11.07 -13.63 16.73
CA TYR A 68 10.71 -12.78 17.85
C TYR A 68 11.03 -11.32 17.55
N ASP A 69 10.05 -10.44 17.72
CA ASP A 69 10.29 -9.00 17.82
C ASP A 69 9.88 -8.46 19.20
N SER A 70 10.86 -7.98 19.95
CA SER A 70 10.67 -7.39 21.28
C SER A 70 9.81 -6.12 21.31
N SER A 71 9.60 -5.46 20.16
CA SER A 71 8.79 -4.25 20.07
C SER A 71 7.29 -4.52 20.25
N ILE A 72 6.84 -5.75 19.94
CA ILE A 72 5.42 -6.11 19.86
C ILE A 72 4.82 -6.35 21.25
N ARG A 73 3.68 -5.72 21.52
CA ARG A 73 2.88 -6.00 22.71
C ARG A 73 2.23 -7.38 22.59
N CYS A 74 2.63 -8.27 23.48
CA CYS A 74 2.20 -9.67 23.47
C CYS A 74 0.82 -9.86 24.10
N VAL A 75 -0.16 -10.28 23.30
CA VAL A 75 -1.49 -10.67 23.77
C VAL A 75 -1.92 -11.97 23.10
N ASN A 76 -2.80 -12.73 23.74
CA ASN A 76 -3.51 -13.82 23.08
C ASN A 76 -4.69 -13.27 22.27
N ARG A 77 -5.39 -14.17 21.56
CA ARG A 77 -6.55 -13.81 20.73
C ARG A 77 -7.68 -13.07 21.47
N SER A 78 -7.79 -13.27 22.79
CA SER A 78 -8.78 -12.59 23.64
C SER A 78 -8.31 -11.24 24.18
N GLY A 79 -7.12 -10.77 23.78
CA GLY A 79 -6.54 -9.51 24.23
C GLY A 79 -5.83 -9.57 25.59
N VAL A 80 -5.66 -10.77 26.17
CA VAL A 80 -4.99 -10.94 27.48
C VAL A 80 -3.48 -10.95 27.28
N ILE A 81 -2.76 -10.17 28.09
CA ILE A 81 -1.29 -10.11 28.09
C ILE A 81 -0.72 -11.52 28.18
N SER A 82 0.23 -11.83 27.30
CA SER A 82 0.76 -13.18 27.12
C SER A 82 2.29 -13.20 27.04
N SER A 83 2.88 -14.40 26.98
CA SER A 83 4.34 -14.57 26.90
C SER A 83 4.93 -13.96 25.63
N ARG A 84 6.26 -13.80 25.62
CA ARG A 84 7.04 -13.37 24.45
C ARG A 84 6.87 -14.25 23.21
N ASP A 85 6.27 -15.43 23.34
CA ASP A 85 5.97 -16.31 22.21
C ASP A 85 4.92 -15.72 21.27
N TYR A 86 4.15 -14.73 21.75
CA TYR A 86 3.14 -14.01 20.99
C TYR A 86 3.68 -12.77 20.28
N ALA A 87 4.95 -12.42 20.43
CA ALA A 87 5.61 -11.40 19.61
C ALA A 87 6.10 -12.06 18.31
N VAL A 88 5.32 -11.94 17.24
CA VAL A 88 5.53 -12.64 15.96
C VAL A 88 5.89 -11.64 14.87
N GLU A 89 7.04 -11.81 14.24
CA GLU A 89 7.37 -11.16 12.98
C GLU A 89 7.57 -12.23 11.91
N ILE A 90 6.86 -12.09 10.79
CA ILE A 90 6.98 -12.96 9.62
C ILE A 90 7.88 -12.24 8.61
N VAL A 91 8.99 -12.87 8.23
CA VAL A 91 9.97 -12.32 7.29
C VAL A 91 9.99 -13.18 6.05
N THR A 92 9.67 -12.59 4.89
CA THR A 92 9.71 -13.30 3.61
C THR A 92 11.16 -13.52 3.16
N PRO A 93 11.42 -14.52 2.29
CA PRO A 93 12.60 -14.46 1.44
C PRO A 93 12.46 -13.30 0.44
N VAL A 94 13.46 -13.11 -0.42
CA VAL A 94 13.32 -12.24 -1.58
C VAL A 94 12.26 -12.81 -2.53
N LEU A 95 11.25 -12.00 -2.82
CA LEU A 95 10.09 -12.29 -3.64
C LEU A 95 10.13 -11.52 -4.96
N GLU A 96 9.45 -12.08 -5.96
CA GLU A 96 9.17 -11.50 -7.27
C GLU A 96 7.68 -11.17 -7.38
N TYR A 97 7.26 -10.40 -8.39
CA TYR A 97 5.89 -9.91 -8.51
C TYR A 97 4.84 -11.04 -8.51
N GLU A 98 5.19 -12.17 -9.13
CA GLU A 98 4.36 -13.37 -9.22
C GLU A 98 4.15 -14.05 -7.86
N ASP A 99 5.05 -13.81 -6.88
CA ASP A 99 4.93 -14.37 -5.54
C ASP A 99 3.93 -13.59 -4.64
N ILE A 100 3.34 -12.49 -5.13
CA ILE A 100 2.33 -11.71 -4.38
C ILE A 100 1.14 -12.60 -3.97
N GLU A 101 0.70 -13.52 -4.83
CA GLU A 101 -0.42 -14.42 -4.52
C GLU A 101 -0.06 -15.36 -3.35
N LEU A 102 1.15 -15.92 -3.36
CA LEU A 102 1.67 -16.75 -2.27
C LEU A 102 1.74 -15.96 -0.95
N LEU A 103 2.25 -14.73 -0.99
CA LEU A 103 2.27 -13.84 0.18
C LEU A 103 0.85 -13.62 0.72
N GLN A 104 -0.13 -13.39 -0.16
CA GLN A 104 -1.52 -13.23 0.25
C GLN A 104 -2.08 -14.48 0.92
N GLU A 105 -1.76 -15.68 0.45
CA GLU A 105 -2.16 -16.94 1.07
C GLU A 105 -1.53 -17.12 2.46
N VAL A 106 -0.25 -16.83 2.60
CA VAL A 106 0.46 -16.83 3.89
C VAL A 106 -0.22 -15.89 4.89
N VAL A 107 -0.53 -14.66 4.48
CA VAL A 107 -1.24 -13.68 5.32
C VAL A 107 -2.62 -14.20 5.75
N ARG A 108 -3.40 -14.75 4.81
CA ARG A 108 -4.73 -15.32 5.11
C ARG A 108 -4.61 -16.47 6.12
N ALA A 109 -3.62 -17.33 5.97
CA ALA A 109 -3.40 -18.46 6.86
C ALA A 109 -3.07 -18.01 8.29
N VAL A 110 -2.21 -17.01 8.45
CA VAL A 110 -1.86 -16.44 9.77
C VAL A 110 -3.07 -15.77 10.42
N ARG A 111 -3.83 -14.96 9.66
CA ARG A 111 -5.08 -14.36 10.15
C ARG A 111 -6.05 -15.44 10.62
N LYS A 112 -6.27 -16.48 9.81
CA LYS A 112 -7.19 -17.60 10.13
C LYS A 112 -6.72 -18.40 11.35
N ALA A 113 -5.41 -18.47 11.59
CA ALA A 113 -4.82 -19.10 12.77
C ALA A 113 -4.99 -18.29 14.06
N GLY A 114 -5.59 -17.10 14.00
CA GLY A 114 -5.88 -16.26 15.16
C GLY A 114 -4.91 -15.09 15.35
N GLY A 115 -4.09 -14.78 14.35
CA GLY A 115 -3.26 -13.60 14.38
C GLY A 115 -4.09 -12.32 14.38
N VAL A 116 -3.69 -11.39 15.24
CA VAL A 116 -4.24 -10.04 15.35
C VAL A 116 -3.10 -9.05 15.23
N THR A 117 -3.40 -7.84 14.77
CA THR A 117 -2.39 -6.83 14.53
C THR A 117 -3.02 -5.44 14.60
N GLY A 118 -2.19 -4.41 14.73
CA GLY A 118 -2.64 -3.04 14.98
C GLY A 118 -1.59 -2.18 15.69
N ALA A 119 -1.74 -0.86 15.59
CA ALA A 119 -0.82 0.09 16.19
C ALA A 119 -0.83 0.02 17.73
N GLU A 120 -1.95 -0.36 18.33
CA GLU A 120 -2.10 -0.62 19.76
C GLU A 120 -1.23 -1.78 20.28
N TYR A 121 -0.78 -2.65 19.36
CA TYR A 121 0.14 -3.73 19.65
C TYR A 121 1.59 -3.41 19.28
N MET A 122 1.86 -2.16 18.87
CA MET A 122 3.16 -1.71 18.35
C MET A 122 3.62 -2.46 17.09
N SER A 123 2.69 -3.09 16.38
CA SER A 123 2.99 -3.85 15.18
C SER A 123 3.04 -2.98 13.92
N GLY A 124 3.80 -3.42 12.93
CA GLY A 124 3.99 -2.80 11.63
C GLY A 124 4.13 -3.76 10.46
N ILE A 125 4.23 -3.16 9.28
CA ILE A 125 4.66 -3.82 8.06
C ILE A 125 5.86 -3.04 7.50
N HIS A 126 6.92 -3.75 7.15
CA HIS A 126 8.05 -3.18 6.43
C HIS A 126 8.14 -3.81 5.05
N ILE A 127 8.36 -2.99 4.03
CA ILE A 127 8.54 -3.46 2.66
C ILE A 127 9.92 -3.05 2.19
N HIS A 128 10.70 -4.04 1.78
CA HIS A 128 12.05 -3.86 1.28
C HIS A 128 12.03 -3.99 -0.23
N ILE A 129 12.72 -3.10 -0.93
CA ILE A 129 12.83 -3.10 -2.39
C ILE A 129 14.31 -3.14 -2.77
N ASP A 130 14.65 -4.04 -3.69
CA ASP A 130 16.03 -4.26 -4.13
C ASP A 130 16.69 -2.93 -4.57
N GLY A 131 17.84 -2.63 -3.96
CA GLY A 131 18.60 -1.43 -4.22
C GLY A 131 19.55 -1.55 -5.41
N SER A 132 19.79 -2.77 -5.92
CA SER A 132 20.79 -3.03 -6.97
C SER A 132 20.64 -2.18 -8.24
N PRO A 133 19.43 -1.81 -8.72
CA PRO A 133 19.29 -0.99 -9.94
C PRO A 133 19.44 0.51 -9.70
N TYR A 134 19.59 0.96 -8.44
CA TYR A 134 19.60 2.38 -8.13
C TYR A 134 20.97 3.02 -8.41
N THR A 135 20.92 4.13 -9.13
CA THR A 135 22.02 5.08 -9.27
C THR A 135 21.85 6.21 -8.26
N ALA A 136 22.86 7.08 -8.11
CA ALA A 136 22.72 8.29 -7.29
C ALA A 136 21.55 9.18 -7.75
N GLN A 137 21.28 9.23 -9.06
CA GLN A 137 20.16 10.00 -9.62
C GLN A 137 18.81 9.39 -9.24
N SER A 138 18.62 8.09 -9.45
CA SER A 138 17.35 7.43 -9.13
C SER A 138 17.12 7.32 -7.63
N LEU A 139 18.17 7.19 -6.81
CA LEU A 139 18.05 7.24 -5.36
C LEU A 139 17.64 8.64 -4.88
N ARG A 140 18.17 9.71 -5.48
CA ARG A 140 17.67 11.08 -5.23
C ARG A 140 16.22 11.24 -5.65
N ASN A 141 15.81 10.67 -6.79
CA ASN A 141 14.40 10.70 -7.21
C ASN A 141 13.50 10.01 -6.20
N LEU A 142 13.91 8.87 -5.64
CA LEU A 142 13.19 8.16 -4.59
C LEU A 142 12.96 9.05 -3.37
N VAL A 143 14.03 9.67 -2.86
CA VAL A 143 13.95 10.62 -1.73
C VAL A 143 12.98 11.76 -2.05
N ASN A 144 13.07 12.33 -3.26
CA ASN A 144 12.20 13.43 -3.67
C ASN A 144 10.73 13.01 -3.82
N ILE A 145 10.44 11.77 -4.25
CA ILE A 145 9.07 11.25 -4.28
C ILE A 145 8.50 11.16 -2.86
N PHE A 146 9.25 10.57 -1.92
CA PHE A 146 8.82 10.49 -0.52
C PHE A 146 8.62 11.87 0.09
N ALA A 147 9.53 12.81 -0.15
CA ALA A 147 9.41 14.18 0.37
C ALA A 147 8.23 14.95 -0.24
N SER A 148 8.01 14.85 -1.55
CA SER A 148 6.93 15.58 -2.23
C SER A 148 5.54 15.03 -1.93
N LYS A 149 5.44 13.74 -1.61
CA LYS A 149 4.17 13.03 -1.35
C LYS A 149 4.01 12.61 0.10
N GLU A 150 4.79 13.19 0.99
CA GLU A 150 4.89 12.76 2.38
C GLU A 150 3.56 12.75 3.12
N ASN A 151 2.78 13.83 3.04
CA ASN A 151 1.46 13.88 3.68
C ASN A 151 0.52 12.84 3.06
N PHE A 152 0.51 12.74 1.73
CA PHE A 152 -0.33 11.77 1.02
C PHE A 152 0.02 10.34 1.43
N LEU A 153 1.31 10.01 1.54
CA LEU A 153 1.78 8.70 1.96
C LEU A 153 1.33 8.37 3.39
N PHE A 154 1.42 9.32 4.31
CA PHE A 154 0.99 9.11 5.69
C PHE A 154 -0.51 8.87 5.78
N ASP A 155 -1.31 9.63 5.03
CA ASP A 155 -2.76 9.47 4.99
C ASP A 155 -3.16 8.17 4.28
N VAL A 156 -2.57 7.87 3.12
CA VAL A 156 -2.81 6.64 2.33
C VAL A 156 -2.45 5.38 3.13
N LEU A 157 -1.32 5.41 3.85
CA LEU A 157 -0.86 4.28 4.66
C LEU A 157 -1.50 4.24 6.04
N GLN A 158 -2.33 5.24 6.41
CA GLN A 158 -2.97 5.38 7.71
C GLN A 158 -1.97 5.29 8.87
N VAL A 159 -0.85 6.02 8.75
CA VAL A 159 0.21 6.01 9.76
C VAL A 159 -0.36 6.47 11.10
N SER A 160 -0.35 5.57 12.09
CA SER A 160 -0.78 5.91 13.44
C SER A 160 0.22 6.87 14.11
N PRO A 161 -0.25 7.91 14.83
CA PRO A 161 0.62 8.76 15.64
C PRO A 161 1.50 7.98 16.63
N MET A 162 1.02 6.82 17.11
CA MET A 162 1.78 5.95 18.01
C MET A 162 3.04 5.34 17.35
N ARG A 163 3.08 5.28 16.02
CA ARG A 163 4.18 4.70 15.25
C ARG A 163 5.03 5.74 14.54
N GLU A 164 4.63 7.02 14.54
CA GLU A 164 5.30 8.09 13.80
C GLU A 164 6.78 8.24 14.21
N THR A 165 7.11 8.02 15.48
CA THR A 165 8.49 8.05 15.97
C THR A 165 9.39 6.97 15.34
N TYR A 166 8.82 5.85 14.89
CA TYR A 166 9.53 4.75 14.25
C TYR A 166 9.59 4.87 12.72
N CYS A 167 8.80 5.77 12.12
CA CYS A 167 8.71 5.97 10.67
C CYS A 167 8.63 7.45 10.31
N GLN A 168 9.51 8.27 10.89
CA GLN A 168 9.44 9.73 10.75
C GLN A 168 9.54 10.18 9.29
N LYS A 169 8.97 11.37 9.04
CA LYS A 169 9.14 12.12 7.79
C LYS A 169 10.62 12.29 7.40
N VAL A 170 10.87 12.53 6.11
CA VAL A 170 12.19 12.75 5.50
C VAL A 170 12.90 13.89 6.24
N ASP A 171 14.15 13.67 6.63
CA ASP A 171 15.00 14.69 7.27
C ASP A 171 15.20 15.87 6.30
N ARG A 172 14.77 17.08 6.72
CA ARG A 172 14.78 18.28 5.88
C ARG A 172 16.19 18.76 5.57
N ASP A 173 17.11 18.69 6.54
CA ASP A 173 18.51 19.05 6.32
C ASP A 173 19.17 18.13 5.29
N PHE A 174 18.87 16.83 5.36
CA PHE A 174 19.31 15.85 4.37
C PHE A 174 18.74 16.16 2.99
N LEU A 175 17.42 16.39 2.89
CA LEU A 175 16.74 16.69 1.63
C LEU A 175 17.30 17.94 0.93
N GLU A 176 17.52 19.00 1.70
CA GLU A 176 18.09 20.26 1.19
C GLU A 176 19.52 20.06 0.69
N LYS A 177 20.38 19.41 1.47
CA LYS A 177 21.77 19.13 1.07
C LYS A 177 21.82 18.22 -0.16
N LEU A 178 20.98 17.20 -0.21
CA LEU A 178 20.88 16.27 -1.33
C LEU A 178 20.51 16.99 -2.65
N ASN A 179 19.52 17.89 -2.61
CA ASN A 179 19.06 18.61 -3.79
C ASN A 179 19.94 19.81 -4.17
N LYS A 180 20.68 20.39 -3.20
CA LYS A 180 21.69 21.42 -3.45
C LYS A 180 22.96 20.84 -4.07
N GLN A 181 23.50 19.76 -3.50
CA GLN A 181 24.75 19.15 -3.96
C GLN A 181 24.58 18.29 -5.22
N LYS A 182 23.40 17.69 -5.39
CA LYS A 182 23.09 16.75 -6.48
C LYS A 182 24.20 15.68 -6.68
N PRO A 183 24.45 14.84 -5.65
CA PRO A 183 25.50 13.83 -5.67
C PRO A 183 25.55 12.98 -6.94
N LYS A 184 26.74 12.56 -7.33
CA LYS A 184 26.99 11.77 -8.55
C LYS A 184 27.22 10.29 -8.29
N ASN A 185 27.47 9.90 -7.05
CA ASN A 185 27.66 8.52 -6.62
C ASN A 185 26.90 8.24 -5.31
N LEU A 186 26.73 6.95 -4.99
CA LEU A 186 25.98 6.51 -3.81
C LEU A 186 26.72 6.81 -2.50
N GLU A 187 28.06 6.82 -2.50
CA GLU A 187 28.87 7.12 -1.32
C GLU A 187 28.69 8.57 -0.82
N GLU A 188 28.53 9.53 -1.73
CA GLU A 188 28.17 10.90 -1.37
C GLU A 188 26.79 10.99 -0.71
N ILE A 189 25.80 10.23 -1.22
CA ILE A 189 24.47 10.16 -0.60
C ILE A 189 24.55 9.49 0.78
N LYS A 190 25.33 8.42 0.91
CA LYS A 190 25.62 7.74 2.18
C LYS A 190 26.21 8.71 3.22
N LYS A 191 27.22 9.49 2.82
CA LYS A 191 27.84 10.50 3.67
C LYS A 191 26.83 11.56 4.12
N LEU A 192 25.93 11.99 3.24
CA LEU A 192 24.85 12.92 3.58
C LEU A 192 23.85 12.30 4.57
N TRP A 193 23.43 11.05 4.33
CA TRP A 193 22.48 10.32 5.16
C TRP A 193 22.96 10.17 6.60
N TYR A 194 24.24 9.79 6.77
CA TYR A 194 24.86 9.64 8.09
C TYR A 194 25.52 10.92 8.64
N LYS A 195 25.21 12.09 8.05
CA LYS A 195 25.74 13.39 8.50
C LYS A 195 27.28 13.41 8.64
N GLY A 196 27.97 12.64 7.79
CA GLY A 196 29.43 12.48 7.77
C GLY A 196 29.99 11.25 8.49
N ASN A 197 29.22 10.61 9.38
CA ASN A 197 29.67 9.45 10.17
C ASN A 197 29.31 8.12 9.50
N THR A 198 30.03 7.75 8.44
CA THR A 198 29.71 6.55 7.65
C THR A 198 29.85 5.22 8.40
N ASP A 199 30.55 5.19 9.54
CA ASP A 199 30.66 3.99 10.40
C ASP A 199 29.31 3.61 11.04
N GLU A 200 28.35 4.54 11.04
CA GLU A 200 26.99 4.27 11.49
C GLU A 200 26.27 3.20 10.63
N VAL A 201 26.75 2.92 9.41
CA VAL A 201 26.25 1.82 8.57
C VAL A 201 26.37 0.45 9.24
N TYR A 202 27.38 0.25 10.09
CA TYR A 202 27.62 -1.03 10.78
C TYR A 202 26.84 -1.16 12.10
N ARG A 203 26.11 -0.12 12.51
CA ARG A 203 25.32 -0.14 13.74
C ARG A 203 23.94 -0.71 13.46
N HIS A 204 23.67 -1.88 14.04
CA HIS A 204 22.36 -2.53 13.93
C HIS A 204 21.20 -1.60 14.32
N TYR A 205 21.35 -0.81 15.40
CA TYR A 205 20.37 0.21 15.82
C TYR A 205 20.87 1.63 15.54
N SER A 206 21.06 1.98 14.27
CA SER A 206 21.27 3.39 13.87
C SER A 206 19.99 4.22 14.05
N ASN A 207 20.13 5.44 14.56
CA ASN A 207 19.00 6.38 14.69
C ASN A 207 18.47 6.84 13.33
N THR A 208 19.27 6.74 12.26
CA THR A 208 18.85 7.10 10.90
C THR A 208 17.80 6.15 10.33
N ARG A 209 17.61 4.96 10.94
CA ARG A 209 16.65 3.94 10.49
C ARG A 209 15.20 4.36 10.61
N TYR A 210 14.86 5.25 11.56
CA TYR A 210 13.47 5.56 11.93
C TYR A 210 12.85 6.60 11.00
N ARG A 211 12.80 6.29 9.71
CA ARG A 211 12.26 7.13 8.64
C ARG A 211 11.26 6.33 7.80
N ALA A 212 10.22 6.99 7.30
CA ALA A 212 9.24 6.39 6.39
C ALA A 212 9.92 5.77 5.16
N LEU A 213 10.92 6.48 4.60
CA LEU A 213 11.93 5.94 3.69
C LEU A 213 13.21 5.72 4.47
N ASN A 214 13.53 4.47 4.80
CA ASN A 214 14.76 4.14 5.49
C ASN A 214 15.85 3.77 4.47
N LEU A 215 16.85 4.67 4.33
CA LEU A 215 18.05 4.43 3.53
C LEU A 215 19.21 3.82 4.31
N HIS A 216 19.13 3.69 5.64
CA HIS A 216 20.12 2.89 6.37
C HIS A 216 20.12 1.47 5.82
N SER A 217 18.93 0.88 5.65
CA SER A 217 18.74 -0.45 5.06
C SER A 217 19.36 -0.55 3.65
N PHE A 218 19.33 0.54 2.88
CA PHE A 218 19.92 0.55 1.54
C PHE A 218 21.45 0.42 1.61
N PHE A 219 22.08 1.13 2.54
CA PHE A 219 23.54 1.11 2.67
C PHE A 219 24.08 -0.07 3.48
N SER A 220 23.31 -0.64 4.41
CA SER A 220 23.69 -1.81 5.20
C SER A 220 23.41 -3.12 4.48
N ASP A 221 22.22 -3.24 3.88
CA ASP A 221 21.66 -4.53 3.44
C ASP A 221 21.37 -4.57 1.93
N GLY A 222 21.55 -3.46 1.21
CA GLY A 222 21.40 -3.39 -0.24
C GLY A 222 19.96 -3.21 -0.72
N HIS A 223 19.02 -2.83 0.14
CA HIS A 223 17.62 -2.56 -0.20
C HIS A 223 17.06 -1.37 0.57
N TRP A 224 16.24 -0.52 -0.04
CA TRP A 224 15.56 0.53 0.73
C TRP A 224 14.28 -0.03 1.37
N GLU A 225 13.88 0.54 2.50
CA GLU A 225 12.74 0.06 3.28
C GLU A 225 11.65 1.13 3.41
N MET A 226 10.40 0.75 3.16
CA MET A 226 9.19 1.54 3.44
C MET A 226 8.62 1.14 4.80
N ARG A 227 8.84 1.98 5.83
CA ARG A 227 8.44 1.69 7.22
C ARG A 227 7.06 2.20 7.62
N ALA A 228 6.49 3.08 6.80
CA ALA A 228 5.26 3.78 7.10
C ALA A 228 3.99 2.93 6.91
N CYS A 229 4.08 1.67 6.47
CA CYS A 229 2.89 0.85 6.31
C CYS A 229 2.28 0.54 7.67
N ASN A 230 1.02 0.93 7.87
CA ASN A 230 0.30 0.53 9.08
C ASN A 230 0.09 -0.99 9.10
N SER A 231 -0.06 -1.56 10.28
CA SER A 231 -0.16 -3.00 10.40
C SER A 231 -1.46 -3.55 9.84
N SER A 232 -1.41 -4.71 9.21
CA SER A 232 -2.60 -5.39 8.67
C SER A 232 -2.35 -6.89 8.49
N LEU A 233 -3.39 -7.70 8.71
CA LEU A 233 -3.44 -9.08 8.24
C LEU A 233 -4.49 -9.26 7.12
N HIS A 234 -4.84 -8.17 6.44
CA HIS A 234 -5.70 -8.20 5.26
C HIS A 234 -4.87 -8.35 3.99
N ALA A 235 -4.97 -9.51 3.33
CA ALA A 235 -4.19 -9.83 2.14
C ALA A 235 -4.29 -8.80 0.99
N GLY A 236 -5.47 -8.20 0.79
CA GLY A 236 -5.65 -7.12 -0.19
C GLY A 236 -4.91 -5.83 0.18
N VAL A 237 -4.79 -5.52 1.47
CA VAL A 237 -4.09 -4.32 1.96
C VAL A 237 -2.59 -4.52 1.81
N ILE A 238 -2.06 -5.68 2.23
CA ILE A 238 -0.64 -6.02 2.06
C ILE A 238 -0.22 -5.96 0.59
N ARG A 239 -1.01 -6.56 -0.31
CA ARG A 239 -0.77 -6.44 -1.76
C ARG A 239 -0.70 -4.98 -2.19
N SER A 240 -1.59 -4.13 -1.69
CA SER A 240 -1.65 -2.72 -2.06
C SER A 240 -0.42 -1.94 -1.60
N TYR A 241 0.11 -2.24 -0.40
CA TYR A 241 1.36 -1.64 0.07
C TYR A 241 2.57 -2.09 -0.75
N VAL A 242 2.68 -3.38 -1.06
CA VAL A 242 3.77 -3.92 -1.93
C VAL A 242 3.73 -3.28 -3.31
N VAL A 243 2.55 -3.26 -3.94
CA VAL A 243 2.36 -2.66 -5.27
C VAL A 243 2.66 -1.15 -5.25
N LEU A 244 2.30 -0.44 -4.18
CA LEU A 244 2.66 0.98 -4.03
C LEU A 244 4.18 1.17 -3.95
N ALA A 245 4.89 0.37 -3.16
CA ALA A 245 6.34 0.44 -3.03
C ALA A 245 7.04 0.17 -4.38
N LEU A 246 6.58 -0.87 -5.10
CA LEU A 246 7.07 -1.20 -6.44
C LEU A 246 6.79 -0.08 -7.45
N ALA A 247 5.62 0.55 -7.40
CA ALA A 247 5.27 1.66 -8.28
C ALA A 247 6.11 2.93 -8.00
N ILE A 248 6.37 3.22 -6.72
CA ILE A 248 7.29 4.29 -6.32
C ILE A 248 8.71 3.97 -6.80
N SER A 249 9.15 2.71 -6.68
CA SER A 249 10.46 2.26 -7.17
C SER A 249 10.59 2.47 -8.67
N ASN A 250 9.63 1.98 -9.45
CA ASN A 250 9.60 2.14 -10.90
C ASN A 250 9.65 3.62 -11.30
N ALA A 251 8.85 4.47 -10.63
CA ALA A 251 8.87 5.92 -10.89
C ALA A 251 10.23 6.55 -10.57
N ALA A 252 10.91 6.13 -9.51
CA ALA A 252 12.23 6.64 -9.14
C ALA A 252 13.31 6.25 -10.17
N LEU A 253 13.26 5.00 -10.66
CA LEU A 253 14.21 4.43 -11.61
C LEU A 253 14.04 4.98 -13.03
N THR A 254 12.81 5.20 -13.48
CA THR A 254 12.50 5.58 -14.88
C THR A 254 12.49 7.08 -15.14
N ARG A 255 12.21 7.91 -14.12
CA ARG A 255 12.09 9.36 -14.31
C ARG A 255 13.45 10.03 -14.31
N LYS A 256 13.63 11.02 -15.19
CA LYS A 256 14.85 11.85 -15.21
C LYS A 256 15.00 12.72 -13.95
N PHE A 257 13.87 13.15 -13.39
CA PHE A 257 13.80 14.01 -12.23
C PHE A 257 12.45 13.87 -11.51
N CYS A 258 12.48 13.88 -10.18
CA CYS A 258 11.31 14.05 -9.33
C CYS A 258 11.48 15.32 -8.48
N SER A 259 10.45 16.18 -8.47
CA SER A 259 10.44 17.39 -7.65
C SER A 259 10.35 17.03 -6.16
N PRO A 260 11.11 17.68 -5.26
CA PRO A 260 10.98 17.50 -3.81
C PRO A 260 9.85 18.33 -3.19
N ASN A 261 9.20 19.22 -3.95
CA ASN A 261 8.20 20.14 -3.42
C ASN A 261 6.98 19.37 -2.87
N ILE A 262 6.60 19.68 -1.63
CA ILE A 262 5.45 19.07 -0.96
C ILE A 262 4.19 19.38 -1.77
N SER A 263 3.42 18.35 -2.06
CA SER A 263 2.15 18.47 -2.75
C SER A 263 1.05 18.81 -1.75
N GLU A 264 0.30 19.85 -2.05
CA GLU A 264 -0.90 20.24 -1.32
C GLU A 264 -2.15 19.91 -2.16
N SER A 265 -3.24 19.59 -1.48
CA SER A 265 -4.51 19.28 -2.13
C SER A 265 -5.68 19.58 -1.20
N ASP A 266 -6.69 20.21 -1.77
CA ASP A 266 -8.01 20.49 -1.19
C ASP A 266 -8.95 19.28 -1.27
N ASN A 267 -8.73 18.37 -2.23
CA ASN A 267 -9.41 17.08 -2.32
C ASN A 267 -8.41 15.93 -2.38
N LEU A 268 -8.10 15.39 -1.19
CA LEU A 268 -7.04 14.40 -1.04
C LEU A 268 -7.34 13.09 -1.77
N ARG A 269 -8.59 12.60 -1.73
CA ARG A 269 -8.99 11.36 -2.40
C ARG A 269 -8.82 11.45 -3.92
N TYR A 270 -9.25 12.56 -4.54
CA TYR A 270 -9.04 12.80 -5.97
C TYR A 270 -7.55 12.84 -6.32
N SER A 271 -6.78 13.67 -5.60
CA SER A 271 -5.36 13.89 -5.90
C SER A 271 -4.52 12.62 -5.68
N CYS A 272 -4.84 11.82 -4.66
CA CYS A 272 -4.22 10.51 -4.45
C CYS A 272 -4.54 9.56 -5.59
N ARG A 273 -5.81 9.48 -6.05
CA ARG A 273 -6.17 8.65 -7.21
C ARG A 273 -5.34 9.02 -8.44
N VAL A 274 -5.28 10.31 -8.78
CA VAL A 274 -4.52 10.81 -9.94
C VAL A 274 -3.03 10.49 -9.79
N TRP A 275 -2.48 10.66 -8.59
CA TRP A 275 -1.08 10.33 -8.32
C TRP A 275 -0.79 8.83 -8.49
N LEU A 276 -1.64 7.94 -7.95
CA LEU A 276 -1.48 6.49 -8.09
C LEU A 276 -1.55 6.07 -9.57
N ILE A 277 -2.46 6.65 -10.37
CA ILE A 277 -2.53 6.41 -11.82
C ILE A 277 -1.22 6.85 -12.51
N ASN A 278 -0.70 8.03 -12.16
CA ASN A 278 0.57 8.55 -12.70
C ASN A 278 1.81 7.78 -12.20
N LEU A 279 1.70 6.98 -11.15
CA LEU A 279 2.72 6.01 -10.75
C LEU A 279 2.68 4.72 -11.58
N GLY A 280 1.64 4.53 -12.39
CA GLY A 280 1.45 3.32 -13.21
C GLY A 280 0.38 2.38 -12.68
N LEU A 281 -0.27 2.70 -11.57
CA LEU A 281 -1.36 1.89 -11.02
C LEU A 281 -2.66 2.14 -11.78
N ASN A 282 -2.68 1.90 -13.09
CA ASN A 282 -3.85 2.09 -13.95
C ASN A 282 -4.53 0.75 -14.33
N GLY A 283 -5.73 0.78 -14.90
CA GLY A 283 -6.42 -0.43 -15.36
C GLY A 283 -7.02 -1.27 -14.22
N GLU A 284 -7.54 -2.44 -14.61
CA GLU A 284 -8.31 -3.34 -13.72
C GLU A 284 -7.41 -4.07 -12.71
N GLU A 285 -6.20 -4.48 -13.11
CA GLU A 285 -5.22 -5.16 -12.24
C GLU A 285 -4.94 -4.40 -10.93
N PHE A 286 -4.86 -3.07 -11.02
CA PHE A 286 -4.54 -2.20 -9.90
C PHE A 286 -5.76 -1.54 -9.26
N LYS A 287 -6.98 -1.80 -9.74
CA LYS A 287 -8.20 -1.19 -9.22
C LYS A 287 -8.43 -1.48 -7.74
N ASN A 288 -8.27 -2.73 -7.34
CA ASN A 288 -8.37 -3.12 -5.93
C ASN A 288 -7.26 -2.48 -5.07
N CYS A 289 -6.04 -2.34 -5.61
CA CYS A 289 -4.96 -1.64 -4.90
C CYS A 289 -5.30 -0.17 -4.67
N ARG A 290 -5.73 0.54 -5.73
CA ARG A 290 -6.18 1.93 -5.59
C ARG A 290 -7.31 2.03 -4.57
N LYS A 291 -8.30 1.13 -4.61
CA LYS A 291 -9.42 1.12 -3.67
C LYS A 291 -8.93 1.03 -2.22
N HIS A 292 -8.09 0.05 -1.89
CA HIS A 292 -7.56 -0.11 -0.53
C HIS A 292 -6.71 1.07 -0.05
N LEU A 293 -6.01 1.75 -0.96
CA LEU A 293 -5.14 2.88 -0.62
C LEU A 293 -5.89 4.20 -0.39
N ILE A 294 -7.10 4.37 -0.95
CA ILE A 294 -7.78 5.68 -0.95
C ILE A 294 -9.22 5.66 -0.48
N SER A 295 -9.81 4.51 -0.14
CA SER A 295 -11.22 4.42 0.23
C SER A 295 -11.56 5.16 1.51
N HIS A 296 -10.60 5.29 2.42
CA HIS A 296 -10.72 5.97 3.71
C HIS A 296 -10.38 7.46 3.64
N LEU A 297 -9.93 7.97 2.49
CA LEU A 297 -9.59 9.39 2.33
C LEU A 297 -10.85 10.22 2.07
N ASP A 298 -10.88 11.42 2.65
CA ASP A 298 -11.97 12.38 2.45
C ASP A 298 -11.95 12.99 1.05
N GLY A 299 -13.15 13.37 0.58
CA GLY A 299 -13.36 14.08 -0.68
C GLY A 299 -13.94 13.22 -1.81
N CYS A 300 -14.29 13.90 -2.90
CA CYS A 300 -14.87 13.26 -4.09
C CYS A 300 -13.76 12.54 -4.88
N ILE A 301 -13.99 11.29 -5.28
CA ILE A 301 -13.02 10.53 -6.08
C ILE A 301 -12.93 10.99 -7.54
N SER A 302 -14.05 11.46 -8.11
CA SER A 302 -14.20 11.74 -9.54
C SER A 302 -13.81 13.16 -9.92
N TRP A 303 -14.03 14.11 -9.02
CA TRP A 303 -13.87 15.54 -9.29
C TRP A 303 -12.93 16.15 -8.27
N ARG A 304 -12.01 17.01 -8.71
CA ARG A 304 -11.14 17.76 -7.80
C ARG A 304 -11.96 18.74 -7.00
N HIS A 305 -12.75 19.56 -7.69
CA HIS A 305 -13.61 20.56 -7.08
C HIS A 305 -15.08 20.13 -7.15
N PRO A 306 -15.84 20.16 -6.03
CA PRO A 306 -17.25 19.76 -6.00
C PRO A 306 -18.13 20.52 -7.00
N GLU A 307 -17.82 21.80 -7.28
CA GLU A 307 -18.54 22.62 -8.27
C GLU A 307 -18.50 22.04 -9.69
N ASP A 308 -17.43 21.32 -10.07
CA ASP A 308 -17.32 20.69 -11.38
C ASP A 308 -18.33 19.54 -11.52
N ALA A 309 -18.56 18.80 -10.42
CA ALA A 309 -19.56 17.75 -10.37
C ALA A 309 -20.99 18.31 -10.52
N ILE A 310 -21.26 19.47 -9.91
CA ILE A 310 -22.55 20.16 -9.99
C ILE A 310 -22.80 20.65 -11.42
N LYS A 311 -21.83 21.36 -12.01
CA LYS A 311 -21.91 21.84 -13.39
C LYS A 311 -22.14 20.70 -14.39
N GLN A 312 -21.46 19.56 -14.21
CA GLN A 312 -21.67 18.40 -15.09
C GLN A 312 -23.07 17.79 -14.93
N ARG A 313 -23.60 17.71 -13.70
CA ARG A 313 -24.98 17.25 -13.46
C ARG A 313 -26.01 18.19 -14.08
N GLU A 314 -25.81 19.49 -13.96
CA GLU A 314 -26.67 20.52 -14.57
C GLU A 314 -26.64 20.41 -16.10
N ARG A 315 -25.46 20.26 -16.69
CA ARG A 315 -25.30 20.04 -18.14
C ARG A 315 -26.04 18.79 -18.61
N LEU A 316 -25.84 17.65 -17.94
CA LEU A 316 -26.54 16.40 -18.29
C LEU A 316 -28.06 16.51 -18.11
N LYS A 317 -28.53 17.29 -17.13
CA LYS A 317 -29.95 17.58 -16.94
C LYS A 317 -30.50 18.45 -18.06
N GLN A 318 -29.77 19.48 -18.49
CA GLN A 318 -30.13 20.33 -19.62
C GLN A 318 -30.15 19.53 -20.93
N GLU A 319 -29.16 18.66 -21.16
CA GLU A 319 -29.10 17.78 -22.32
C GLU A 319 -30.29 16.81 -22.35
N ARG A 320 -30.66 16.20 -21.21
CA ARG A 320 -31.87 15.34 -21.11
C ARG A 320 -33.16 16.13 -21.34
N ASN A 321 -33.27 17.34 -20.78
CA ASN A 321 -34.45 18.18 -20.97
C ASN A 321 -34.57 18.62 -22.44
N ALA A 322 -33.48 19.03 -23.08
CA ALA A 322 -33.46 19.39 -24.49
C ALA A 322 -33.78 18.20 -25.40
N GLN A 323 -33.30 17.00 -25.09
CA GLN A 323 -33.69 15.76 -25.79
C GLN A 323 -35.17 15.47 -25.63
N HIS A 324 -35.73 15.64 -24.42
CA HIS A 324 -37.15 15.45 -24.18
C HIS A 324 -38.01 16.51 -24.89
N GLU A 325 -37.56 17.76 -24.94
CA GLU A 325 -38.21 18.84 -25.69
C GLU A 325 -38.19 18.56 -27.20
N GLN A 326 -37.05 18.12 -27.76
CA GLN A 326 -36.93 17.71 -29.16
C GLN A 326 -37.76 16.47 -29.51
N MET A 327 -37.95 15.55 -28.57
CA MET A 327 -38.86 14.40 -28.75
C MET A 327 -40.34 14.77 -28.58
N SER A 328 -40.64 15.93 -28.00
CA SER A 328 -42.01 16.41 -27.74
C SER A 328 -42.53 17.44 -28.75
N GLU A 329 -41.74 17.81 -29.77
CA GLU A 329 -42.25 18.57 -30.91
C GLU A 329 -43.21 17.68 -31.75
N PRO A 330 -44.40 18.17 -32.13
CA PRO A 330 -45.49 17.31 -32.57
C PRO A 330 -45.26 16.80 -34.00
N THR A 331 -45.08 15.50 -34.17
CA THR A 331 -45.57 14.81 -35.38
C THR A 331 -47.10 14.79 -35.30
N SER A 332 -47.74 15.59 -36.15
CA SER A 332 -49.17 15.49 -36.40
C SER A 332 -49.50 14.12 -37.03
N GLU A 333 -50.54 13.50 -36.49
CA GLU A 333 -51.32 12.35 -37.02
C GLU A 333 -50.68 10.95 -36.94
N PHE A 334 -51.03 10.12 -35.94
CA PHE A 334 -52.14 9.16 -36.02
C PHE A 334 -52.28 8.31 -34.72
N GLU A 335 -53.56 8.14 -34.36
CA GLU A 335 -54.29 7.29 -33.41
C GLU A 335 -53.61 6.23 -32.50
N GLU A 336 -53.99 6.34 -31.21
CA GLU A 336 -54.36 5.29 -30.23
C GLU A 336 -53.91 3.84 -30.49
N GLN A 337 -52.95 3.36 -29.67
CA GLN A 337 -53.11 2.09 -28.95
C GLN A 337 -52.50 2.22 -27.54
N VAL A 338 -53.37 2.07 -26.53
CA VAL A 338 -53.01 2.03 -25.11
C VAL A 338 -52.39 0.67 -24.81
N GLU A 339 -51.09 0.65 -24.52
CA GLU A 339 -50.45 -0.51 -23.89
C GLU A 339 -49.98 -0.09 -22.48
N VAL A 340 -50.53 -0.79 -21.48
CA VAL A 340 -50.43 -0.48 -20.07
C VAL A 340 -48.99 -0.68 -19.58
N VAL A 341 -48.33 0.39 -19.14
CA VAL A 341 -47.02 0.36 -18.49
C VAL A 341 -47.23 0.28 -16.97
N PRO A 342 -46.50 -0.57 -16.21
CA PRO A 342 -46.71 -0.74 -14.78
C PRO A 342 -46.32 0.53 -14.00
N THR A 343 -47.04 0.78 -12.91
CA THR A 343 -46.91 1.97 -12.05
C THR A 343 -45.63 1.99 -11.22
N GLN A 344 -45.25 3.21 -10.80
CA GLN A 344 -44.03 3.63 -10.08
C GLN A 344 -43.71 2.92 -8.74
N GLU A 345 -44.41 1.85 -8.36
CA GLU A 345 -44.10 1.06 -7.16
C GLU A 345 -43.02 -0.02 -7.42
N GLU A 346 -42.83 -0.49 -8.66
CA GLU A 346 -41.82 -1.53 -8.99
C GLU A 346 -40.37 -1.02 -9.10
N GLN A 347 -40.16 0.31 -9.18
CA GLN A 347 -38.79 0.88 -9.22
C GLN A 347 -38.20 1.13 -7.83
N ALA A 348 -39.04 1.21 -6.79
CA ALA A 348 -38.58 1.36 -5.40
C ALA A 348 -38.10 0.02 -4.80
N GLU A 349 -38.69 -1.10 -5.20
CA GLU A 349 -38.27 -2.44 -4.73
C GLU A 349 -36.91 -2.85 -5.30
N ASN A 350 -36.57 -2.42 -6.53
CA ASN A 350 -35.28 -2.75 -7.17
C ASN A 350 -34.09 -1.98 -6.57
N GLU A 351 -34.31 -0.75 -6.07
CA GLU A 351 -33.26 0.00 -5.37
C GLU A 351 -33.04 -0.52 -3.93
N GLN A 352 -34.11 -0.99 -3.26
CA GLN A 352 -33.98 -1.65 -1.96
C GLN A 352 -33.32 -3.04 -2.02
N GLU A 353 -33.60 -3.85 -3.06
CA GLU A 353 -32.91 -5.13 -3.26
C GLU A 353 -31.40 -4.94 -3.57
N PHE A 354 -31.03 -3.87 -4.27
CA PHE A 354 -29.62 -3.58 -4.58
C PHE A 354 -28.83 -3.05 -3.37
N GLU A 355 -29.47 -2.31 -2.46
CA GLU A 355 -28.87 -1.88 -1.20
C GLU A 355 -28.83 -3.01 -0.15
N GLU A 356 -29.85 -3.87 -0.07
CA GLU A 356 -29.82 -5.04 0.83
C GLU A 356 -28.77 -6.07 0.40
N GLN A 357 -28.58 -6.33 -0.90
CA GLN A 357 -27.51 -7.23 -1.37
C GLN A 357 -26.10 -6.71 -1.11
N GLN A 358 -25.91 -5.39 -0.96
CA GLN A 358 -24.63 -4.79 -0.54
C GLN A 358 -24.45 -4.76 0.99
N ASN A 359 -25.54 -4.75 1.77
CA ASN A 359 -25.50 -4.68 3.23
C ASN A 359 -25.50 -6.07 3.91
N ILE A 360 -25.95 -7.13 3.24
CA ILE A 360 -25.90 -8.52 3.74
C ILE A 360 -24.45 -9.06 3.84
N GLY A 361 -23.47 -8.37 3.24
CA GLY A 361 -22.04 -8.66 3.45
C GLY A 361 -21.46 -8.14 4.77
N PHE A 362 -22.25 -7.39 5.56
CA PHE A 362 -21.79 -6.66 6.75
C PHE A 362 -22.70 -6.86 7.97
N THR A 363 -23.18 -8.09 8.21
CA THR A 363 -23.79 -8.45 9.51
C THR A 363 -23.23 -9.77 10.06
N MET A 364 -22.40 -9.60 11.09
CA MET A 364 -22.02 -10.51 12.20
C MET A 364 -21.77 -12.01 11.95
N SER A 365 -20.56 -12.43 12.30
CA SER A 365 -20.42 -13.43 13.37
C SER A 365 -19.58 -12.82 14.48
N MET A 366 -20.10 -12.92 15.71
CA MET A 366 -19.34 -12.86 16.96
C MET A 366 -18.17 -13.86 16.94
#